data_AF-A0A954VPK8-F1
#
_entry.id   AF-A0A954VPK8-F1
#
_cell.length_a   1.000
_cell.length_b   1.000
_cell.length_c   1.000
_cell.angle_alpha   90.00
_cell.angle_beta   90.00
_cell.angle_gamma   90.00
#
_symmetry.space_group_name_H-M   'P 1'
#
loop_
_entity.id
_entity.type
_entity.pdbx_description
1 polymer ?
#
loop_
_entity_poly.entity_id
_entity_poly.type
_entity_poly.pdbx_seq_one_letter_code
_entity_poly.pdbx_strand_id
1 'polypeptide(L)'
;MGRFKKTLLSVLGSPFFWVLSCMLAAGIASNMTAGASENGVGKAEQEENSVDEEKKVMREGTRIESQVARCQLSGERLVLSFESFQVIALENLATQRMLKAMNDDPNDVQWQITGEVTEFQGQNYLYVHRVTRASKSN
;
A
#
# COMPACT_ATOMS: atom_id res chain seq x y z
N MET A 1 -0.55 54.24 1.22
CA MET A 1 -1.78 54.31 0.38
C MET A 1 -2.18 52.87 0.01
N GLY A 2 -3.39 52.41 0.39
CA GLY A 2 -4.06 51.12 0.02
C GLY A 2 -3.37 49.81 0.49
N ARG A 3 -3.83 48.96 1.44
CA ARG A 3 -5.14 48.41 1.88
C ARG A 3 -5.89 47.58 0.83
N PHE A 4 -5.97 46.24 1.01
CA PHE A 4 -7.13 45.30 0.87
C PHE A 4 -6.65 43.86 1.26
N LYS A 5 -6.89 43.33 2.48
CA LYS A 5 -8.00 42.46 2.99
C LYS A 5 -8.17 41.12 2.23
N LYS A 6 -7.79 39.95 2.80
CA LYS A 6 -8.50 38.99 3.70
C LYS A 6 -9.59 38.10 3.05
N THR A 7 -9.36 36.77 3.08
CA THR A 7 -10.32 35.62 3.13
C THR A 7 -9.45 34.36 3.28
N LEU A 8 -9.41 33.52 4.32
CA LEU A 8 -10.31 32.96 5.34
C LEU A 8 -11.34 31.92 4.84
N LEU A 9 -11.06 30.67 5.23
CA LEU A 9 -11.93 29.53 5.60
C LEU A 9 -12.75 28.72 4.59
N SER A 10 -12.59 27.40 4.77
CA SER A 10 -13.59 26.30 4.77
C SER A 10 -14.34 25.96 3.48
N VAL A 11 -14.00 24.78 2.92
CA VAL A 11 -14.91 23.94 2.12
C VAL A 11 -15.02 22.58 2.82
N LEU A 12 -15.75 22.57 3.95
CA LEU A 12 -16.51 21.41 4.38
C LEU A 12 -17.92 21.61 3.81
N GLY A 13 -18.41 20.68 2.98
CA GLY A 13 -19.81 20.69 2.54
C GLY A 13 -20.02 20.13 1.14
N SER A 14 -19.95 18.81 0.98
CA SER A 14 -20.53 18.12 -0.18
C SER A 14 -21.74 17.28 0.26
N PRO A 15 -22.94 17.47 -0.33
CA PRO A 15 -24.22 16.99 0.20
C PRO A 15 -24.65 15.57 -0.26
N PHE A 16 -23.74 14.71 -0.70
CA PHE A 16 -24.09 13.37 -1.23
C PHE A 16 -24.03 12.20 -0.21
N PHE A 17 -23.88 12.48 1.08
CA PHE A 17 -23.58 11.46 2.10
C PHE A 17 -24.65 11.22 3.19
N TRP A 18 -25.88 11.74 3.05
CA TRP A 18 -26.86 11.70 4.17
C TRP A 18 -28.33 11.31 3.85
N VAL A 19 -28.66 10.69 2.71
CA VAL A 19 -30.08 10.37 2.36
C VAL A 19 -30.33 8.90 1.97
N LEU A 20 -29.65 7.93 2.58
CA LEU A 20 -30.11 6.53 2.54
C LEU A 20 -30.31 5.96 3.95
N SER A 21 -31.27 6.58 4.63
CA SER A 21 -31.87 6.19 5.89
C SER A 21 -33.15 5.38 5.63
N CYS A 22 -33.43 4.41 6.49
CA CYS A 22 -34.76 3.86 6.81
C CYS A 22 -35.47 2.87 5.85
N MET A 23 -35.28 1.57 6.06
CA MET A 23 -36.33 0.50 6.00
C MET A 23 -35.80 -0.75 6.74
N LEU A 24 -36.53 -1.51 7.57
CA LEU A 24 -37.83 -1.38 8.23
C LEU A 24 -37.85 -2.45 9.35
N ALA A 25 -38.50 -2.16 10.46
CA ALA A 25 -38.60 -3.01 11.65
C ALA A 25 -39.65 -4.14 11.52
N ALA A 26 -39.58 -5.08 12.48
CA ALA A 26 -40.62 -6.01 12.95
C ALA A 26 -40.59 -7.46 12.42
N GLY A 27 -40.16 -8.36 13.32
CA GLY A 27 -40.33 -9.81 13.21
C GLY A 27 -40.07 -10.49 14.56
N ILE A 28 -40.89 -10.18 15.57
CA ILE A 28 -40.93 -10.90 16.85
C ILE A 28 -42.02 -11.98 16.73
N ALA A 29 -41.63 -13.24 16.69
CA ALA A 29 -42.52 -14.37 17.01
C ALA A 29 -41.69 -15.59 17.44
N SER A 30 -41.66 -15.80 18.77
CA SER A 30 -41.85 -17.07 19.47
C SER A 30 -41.04 -18.30 19.05
N ASN A 31 -40.06 -18.68 19.89
CA ASN A 31 -39.94 -20.08 20.30
C ASN A 31 -39.32 -20.18 21.71
N MET A 32 -40.15 -20.43 22.73
CA MET A 32 -39.70 -20.91 24.04
C MET A 32 -39.92 -22.43 24.07
N THR A 33 -38.84 -23.21 23.98
CA THR A 33 -38.79 -24.57 24.50
C THR A 33 -37.35 -25.06 24.60
N ALA A 34 -36.93 -25.25 25.85
CA ALA A 34 -35.91 -26.12 26.40
C ALA A 34 -34.81 -26.68 25.49
N GLY A 35 -33.57 -26.31 25.78
CA GLY A 35 -32.38 -27.01 25.30
C GLY A 35 -31.13 -26.31 25.77
N ALA A 36 -30.26 -27.06 26.44
CA ALA A 36 -29.01 -26.63 27.05
C ALA A 36 -27.95 -26.13 26.05
N SER A 37 -26.85 -25.59 26.60
CA SER A 37 -25.58 -25.31 25.91
C SER A 37 -25.61 -24.06 25.02
N GLU A 38 -24.67 -23.12 24.99
CA GLU A 38 -23.34 -22.93 25.58
C GLU A 38 -22.88 -21.51 25.17
N ASN A 39 -21.92 -20.96 25.91
CA ASN A 39 -21.34 -19.63 25.73
C ASN A 39 -20.89 -19.32 24.28
N GLY A 40 -20.98 -18.06 23.86
CA GLY A 40 -20.02 -17.53 22.88
C GLY A 40 -20.54 -16.46 21.93
N VAL A 41 -20.44 -15.21 22.37
CA VAL A 41 -20.40 -14.00 21.55
C VAL A 41 -19.23 -14.06 20.55
N GLY A 42 -19.43 -13.54 19.34
CA GLY A 42 -18.34 -13.05 18.47
C GLY A 42 -18.56 -13.37 16.98
N LYS A 43 -19.10 -12.43 16.21
CA LYS A 43 -18.32 -11.51 15.36
C LYS A 43 -17.75 -12.21 14.12
N ALA A 44 -18.46 -12.05 12.99
CA ALA A 44 -17.98 -12.40 11.67
C ALA A 44 -16.81 -11.48 11.29
N GLU A 45 -15.60 -11.94 11.57
CA GLU A 45 -14.37 -11.45 10.98
C GLU A 45 -14.11 -12.32 9.73
N GLN A 46 -14.41 -11.77 8.55
CA GLN A 46 -14.01 -12.38 7.29
C GLN A 46 -12.52 -12.10 7.08
N GLU A 47 -11.73 -13.13 7.40
CA GLU A 47 -10.54 -13.60 6.70
C GLU A 47 -9.74 -12.56 5.90
N GLU A 48 -8.87 -11.85 6.59
CA GLU A 48 -7.63 -11.34 6.01
C GLU A 48 -6.66 -12.53 5.90
N ASN A 49 -6.72 -13.24 4.77
CA ASN A 49 -5.78 -14.30 4.44
C ASN A 49 -4.46 -13.65 3.96
N SER A 50 -3.70 -13.06 4.89
CA SER A 50 -2.31 -12.69 4.62
C SER A 50 -1.47 -13.96 4.74
N VAL A 51 -1.21 -14.59 3.59
CA VAL A 51 -0.11 -15.55 3.47
C VAL A 51 1.14 -14.82 3.95
N ASP A 52 1.63 -15.18 5.14
CA ASP A 52 2.92 -14.75 5.66
C ASP A 52 3.99 -15.32 4.71
N GLU A 53 4.22 -14.63 3.59
CA GLU A 53 5.46 -14.78 2.84
C GLU A 53 6.57 -14.46 3.83
N GLU A 54 7.26 -15.51 4.28
CA GLU A 54 8.36 -15.42 5.22
C GLU A 54 9.35 -14.38 4.70
N LYS A 55 9.28 -13.20 5.31
CA LYS A 55 9.90 -11.99 4.77
C LYS A 55 11.41 -12.14 4.84
N LYS A 56 12.00 -12.50 3.71
CA LYS A 56 13.45 -12.71 3.59
C LYS A 56 14.18 -11.41 3.89
N VAL A 57 14.72 -11.30 5.11
CA VAL A 57 15.60 -10.19 5.51
C VAL A 57 17.01 -10.45 4.99
N MET A 58 17.48 -9.55 4.14
CA MET A 58 18.86 -9.48 3.65
C MET A 58 19.72 -8.67 4.62
N ARG A 59 21.01 -9.00 4.69
CA ARG A 59 21.98 -8.27 5.51
C ARG A 59 22.27 -6.89 4.94
N GLU A 60 22.56 -5.94 5.82
CA GLU A 60 23.05 -4.61 5.44
C GLU A 60 24.31 -4.71 4.55
N GLY A 61 24.41 -3.80 3.56
CA GLY A 61 25.48 -3.77 2.57
C GLY A 61 25.33 -4.80 1.45
N THR A 62 24.26 -5.62 1.44
CA THR A 62 24.01 -6.57 0.34
C THR A 62 23.80 -5.80 -0.96
N ARG A 63 24.57 -6.13 -1.99
CA ARG A 63 24.42 -5.53 -3.33
C ARG A 63 23.42 -6.29 -4.18
N ILE A 64 22.50 -5.57 -4.79
CA ILE A 64 21.64 -6.05 -5.85
C ILE A 64 22.26 -5.60 -7.17
N GLU A 65 22.63 -6.56 -8.01
CA GLU A 65 23.28 -6.30 -9.30
C GLU A 65 22.32 -6.59 -10.45
N SER A 66 21.85 -5.52 -11.10
CA SER A 66 21.07 -5.59 -12.35
C SER A 66 19.89 -6.57 -12.35
N GLN A 67 19.17 -6.68 -11.23
CA GLN A 67 18.02 -7.57 -11.09
C GLN A 67 16.72 -6.90 -11.52
N VAL A 68 15.79 -7.68 -12.09
CA VAL A 68 14.46 -7.18 -12.47
C VAL A 68 13.55 -7.16 -11.25
N ALA A 69 12.90 -6.02 -11.03
CA ALA A 69 11.86 -5.86 -10.03
C ALA A 69 10.59 -5.32 -10.66
N ARG A 70 9.44 -5.75 -10.12
CA ARG A 70 8.17 -5.04 -10.30
C ARG A 70 8.12 -3.89 -9.31
N CYS A 71 7.82 -2.69 -9.81
CA CYS A 71 7.77 -1.47 -9.03
C CYS A 71 6.33 -1.04 -8.82
N GLN A 72 5.97 -0.70 -7.59
CA GLN A 72 4.63 -0.22 -7.24
C GLN A 72 4.72 0.89 -6.19
N LEU A 73 3.91 1.93 -6.35
CA LEU A 73 3.76 2.96 -5.32
C LEU A 73 2.77 2.48 -4.26
N SER A 74 3.18 2.45 -2.99
CA SER A 74 2.34 2.15 -1.84
C SER A 74 2.35 3.32 -0.87
N GLY A 75 1.26 4.10 -0.87
CA GLY A 75 1.23 5.41 -0.23
C GLY A 75 2.27 6.34 -0.84
N GLU A 76 3.27 6.72 -0.06
CA GLU A 76 4.38 7.59 -0.49
C GLU A 76 5.67 6.82 -0.79
N ARG A 77 5.69 5.51 -0.57
CA ARG A 77 6.90 4.68 -0.69
C ARG A 77 6.88 3.89 -1.99
N LEU A 78 8.02 3.85 -2.68
CA LEU A 78 8.21 2.96 -3.82
C LEU A 78 8.61 1.57 -3.31
N VAL A 79 7.78 0.58 -3.60
CA VAL A 79 8.01 -0.82 -3.24
C VAL A 79 8.55 -1.57 -4.45
N LEU A 80 9.64 -2.31 -4.24
CA LEU A 80 10.32 -3.10 -5.26
C LEU A 80 10.16 -4.58 -4.94
N SER A 81 9.39 -5.28 -5.75
CA SER A 81 9.17 -6.72 -5.65
C SER A 81 10.08 -7.44 -6.63
N PHE A 82 11.07 -8.15 -6.10
CA PHE A 82 11.92 -9.08 -6.84
C PHE A 82 11.28 -10.48 -6.82
N GLU A 83 11.91 -11.43 -7.51
CA GLU A 83 11.39 -12.81 -7.57
C GLU A 83 11.28 -13.49 -6.20
N SER A 84 12.20 -13.20 -5.26
CA SER A 84 12.30 -13.92 -3.98
C SER A 84 12.23 -13.05 -2.73
N PHE A 85 12.05 -11.73 -2.89
CA PHE A 85 11.98 -10.79 -1.77
C PHE A 85 11.40 -9.45 -2.20
N GLN A 86 11.00 -8.66 -1.22
CA GLN A 86 10.50 -7.30 -1.41
C GLN A 86 11.27 -6.31 -0.54
N VAL A 87 11.56 -5.13 -1.08
CA VAL A 87 12.23 -4.04 -0.36
C VAL A 87 11.57 -2.71 -0.67
N ILE A 88 11.73 -1.76 0.26
CA ILE A 88 11.27 -0.38 0.06
C ILE A 88 12.44 0.44 -0.50
N ALA A 89 12.24 1.13 -1.62
CA ALA A 89 13.28 2.02 -2.14
C ALA A 89 13.42 3.26 -1.26
N LEU A 90 14.66 3.62 -0.94
CA LEU A 90 14.97 4.88 -0.27
C LEU A 90 14.78 6.07 -1.22
N GLU A 91 14.49 7.22 -0.64
CA GLU A 91 14.35 8.47 -1.37
C GLU A 91 15.71 8.91 -1.92
N ASN A 92 15.85 8.89 -3.24
CA ASN A 92 16.99 9.49 -3.93
C ASN A 92 16.60 9.91 -5.36
N LEU A 93 17.56 10.45 -6.12
CA LEU A 93 17.32 10.95 -7.47
C LEU A 93 16.92 9.84 -8.46
N ALA A 94 17.44 8.62 -8.31
CA ALA A 94 17.06 7.50 -9.17
C ALA A 94 15.60 7.10 -8.91
N THR A 95 15.20 6.99 -7.64
CA THR A 95 13.82 6.70 -7.24
C THR A 95 12.85 7.77 -7.73
N GLN A 96 13.23 9.06 -7.64
CA GLN A 96 12.43 10.16 -8.17
C GLN A 96 12.20 10.04 -9.69
N ARG A 97 13.23 9.64 -10.45
CA ARG A 97 13.13 9.43 -11.90
C ARG A 97 12.23 8.24 -12.24
N MET A 98 12.33 7.15 -11.47
CA MET A 98 11.43 6.00 -11.62
C MET A 98 9.97 6.42 -11.39
N LEU A 99 9.70 7.11 -10.27
CA LEU A 99 8.36 7.59 -9.95
C LEU A 99 7.78 8.49 -11.04
N LYS A 100 8.57 9.42 -11.57
CA LYS A 100 8.16 10.25 -12.70
C LYS A 100 7.81 9.40 -13.92
N ALA A 101 8.69 8.47 -14.30
CA ALA A 101 8.46 7.61 -15.45
C ALA A 101 7.24 6.68 -15.30
N MET A 102 6.97 6.20 -14.09
CA MET A 102 5.79 5.39 -13.77
C MET A 102 4.50 6.22 -13.80
N ASN A 103 4.56 7.50 -13.42
CA ASN A 103 3.42 8.40 -13.59
C ASN A 103 3.15 8.73 -15.05
N ASP A 104 4.21 8.85 -15.86
CA ASP A 104 4.10 9.11 -17.31
C ASP A 104 3.59 7.87 -18.07
N ASP A 105 3.97 6.66 -17.66
CA ASP A 105 3.53 5.37 -18.23
C ASP A 105 3.23 4.34 -17.12
N PRO A 106 1.97 4.30 -16.62
CA PRO A 106 1.58 3.42 -15.52
C PRO A 106 1.69 1.92 -15.82
N ASN A 107 1.79 1.53 -17.08
CA ASN A 107 1.92 0.12 -17.47
C ASN A 107 3.37 -0.36 -17.42
N ASP A 108 4.35 0.55 -17.37
CA ASP A 108 5.77 0.20 -17.31
C ASP A 108 6.25 0.00 -15.86
N VAL A 109 5.88 -1.16 -15.33
CA VAL A 109 6.15 -1.53 -13.92
C VAL A 109 7.40 -2.38 -13.74
N GLN A 110 8.08 -2.81 -14.81
CA GLN A 110 9.25 -3.67 -14.72
C GLN A 110 10.56 -2.90 -14.96
N TRP A 111 11.45 -2.97 -13.98
CA TRP A 111 12.69 -2.20 -13.97
C TRP A 111 13.86 -3.09 -13.61
N GLN A 112 14.98 -2.88 -14.28
CA GLN A 112 16.25 -3.49 -13.90
C GLN A 112 16.98 -2.54 -12.96
N ILE A 113 17.32 -3.03 -11.76
CA ILE A 113 17.76 -2.23 -10.61
C ILE A 113 19.12 -2.71 -10.14
N THR A 114 20.00 -1.76 -9.86
CA THR A 114 21.26 -1.97 -9.14
C THR A 114 21.29 -1.06 -7.92
N GLY A 115 21.64 -1.61 -6.75
CA GLY A 115 21.51 -0.90 -5.49
C GLY A 115 22.19 -1.61 -4.32
N GLU A 116 22.17 -0.97 -3.17
CA GLU A 116 22.69 -1.51 -1.91
C GLU A 116 21.57 -1.54 -0.87
N VAL A 117 21.42 -2.69 -0.23
CA VAL A 117 20.41 -2.93 0.80
C VAL A 117 20.90 -2.39 2.14
N THR A 118 20.01 -1.71 2.84
CA THR A 118 20.16 -1.36 4.26
C THR A 118 19.01 -1.93 5.07
N GLU A 119 19.23 -2.13 6.36
CA GLU A 119 18.19 -2.59 7.29
C GLU A 119 17.85 -1.48 8.30
N PHE A 120 16.58 -1.27 8.56
CA PHE A 120 16.11 -0.40 9.64
C PHE A 120 14.82 -0.95 10.23
N GLN A 121 14.77 -1.11 11.55
CA GLN A 121 13.62 -1.65 12.28
C GLN A 121 13.12 -3.00 11.72
N GLY A 122 14.03 -3.91 11.34
CA GLY A 122 13.68 -5.24 10.80
C GLY A 122 13.08 -5.21 9.39
N GLN A 123 13.19 -4.09 8.69
CA GLN A 123 12.77 -3.92 7.30
C GLN A 123 13.98 -3.65 6.41
N ASN A 124 14.02 -4.29 5.24
CA ASN A 124 14.98 -3.93 4.22
C ASN A 124 14.52 -2.74 3.38
N TYR A 125 15.46 -1.84 3.16
CA TYR A 125 15.37 -0.73 2.24
C TYR A 125 16.47 -0.83 1.21
N LEU A 126 16.26 -0.26 0.03
CA LEU A 126 17.24 -0.28 -1.06
C LEU A 126 17.62 1.14 -1.45
N TYR A 127 18.91 1.45 -1.34
CA TYR A 127 19.46 2.64 -1.99
C TYR A 127 19.73 2.32 -3.46
N VAL A 128 18.93 2.89 -4.35
CA VAL A 128 19.04 2.62 -5.80
C VAL A 128 20.20 3.43 -6.40
N HIS A 129 21.20 2.75 -6.94
CA HIS A 129 22.34 3.39 -7.63
C HIS A 129 22.06 3.61 -9.12
N ARG A 130 21.48 2.59 -9.77
CA ARG A 130 21.20 2.61 -11.22
C ARG A 130 19.88 1.91 -11.49
N VAL A 131 19.16 2.43 -12.46
CA VAL A 131 17.89 1.86 -12.92
C VAL A 131 17.77 2.02 -14.43
N THR A 132 17.26 0.98 -15.09
CA THR A 132 16.89 0.98 -16.50
C THR A 132 15.53 0.30 -16.68
N ARG A 133 14.75 0.69 -17.69
CA ARG A 133 13.51 -0.02 -18.03
C ARG A 133 13.86 -1.46 -18.40
N ALA A 134 13.10 -2.44 -17.92
CA ALA A 134 13.29 -3.82 -18.35
C ALA A 134 12.90 -3.91 -19.83
N SER A 135 13.74 -4.53 -20.66
CA SER A 135 13.37 -4.78 -22.05
C SER A 135 12.14 -5.68 -22.06
N LYS A 136 11.07 -5.28 -22.74
CA LYS A 136 9.97 -6.20 -23.08
C LYS A 136 10.60 -7.30 -23.94
N SER A 137 10.70 -8.53 -23.43
CA SER A 137 10.96 -9.66 -24.31
C SER A 137 9.68 -9.93 -25.10
N ASN A 138 9.73 -9.71 -26.42
CA ASN A 138 8.69 -10.14 -27.36
C ASN A 138 8.66 -11.67 -27.46
#